data_AF-A0A4R6IER4-F1
#
_entry.id   AF-A0A4R6IER4-F1
#
_cell.length_a   1.000
_cell.length_b   1.000
_cell.length_c   1.000
_cell.angle_alpha   90.00
_cell.angle_beta   90.00
_cell.angle_gamma   90.00
#
_symmetry.space_group_name_H-M   'P 1'
#
loop_
_entity.id
_entity.type
_entity.pdbx_description
1 polymer ?
#
loop_
_entity_poly.entity_id
_entity_poly.type
_entity_poly.pdbx_seq_one_letter_code
_entity_poly.pdbx_strand_id
1 'polypeptide(L)'
;MHKKHWIVLFFLGLFILACKKDNPIKEEIEQFLGFQKPANFPEPVYKLANNPVTKAGFELGRALFYEPRLSRNNTITCGSCHIQSSAFTQHGHDVSHGIDDRLGTRNSPPIMNLAWNKAFMWGGGVYDLDLQPITPITTHEEMDENLENVLRKIRALPKYTAMFKGAFGTEEVTTARFMKALSQFMLMCVSSNSKYDKVMRKEAGASFTGDEQAGYTLFKEKCASCHSEPLFTDGSFRNNGLGISVINDKGFYAATLIETDKYKFKVPSLRNLQYTAPYMHDGRFLTLAGVLEHYNSEVQATPNLDPLLSQNGKLGIALNSDQKVKITAFLNTLNDVEFINNKMLSEQ
;
A
#
# COMPACT_ATOMS: atom_id res chain seq x y z
N MET A 1 59.21 4.50 44.59
CA MET A 1 58.27 4.51 43.44
C MET A 1 57.36 5.73 43.55
N HIS A 2 57.45 6.64 42.58
CA HIS A 2 56.88 7.99 42.62
C HIS A 2 55.34 8.02 42.52
N LYS A 3 54.67 8.91 43.27
CA LYS A 3 53.21 9.22 43.19
C LYS A 3 52.65 9.34 41.77
N LYS A 4 53.49 9.74 40.79
CA LYS A 4 53.12 9.80 39.36
C LYS A 4 52.71 8.44 38.77
N HIS A 5 53.27 7.32 39.26
CA HIS A 5 52.95 5.97 38.76
C HIS A 5 51.57 5.49 39.23
N TRP A 6 51.14 5.90 40.42
CA TRP A 6 49.80 5.58 40.95
C TRP A 6 48.70 6.31 40.20
N ILE A 7 48.95 7.55 39.76
CA ILE A 7 48.00 8.32 38.95
C ILE A 7 47.83 7.66 37.57
N VAL A 8 48.92 7.23 36.94
CA VAL A 8 48.86 6.52 35.64
C VAL A 8 48.13 5.19 35.78
N LEU A 9 48.38 4.40 36.83
CA LEU A 9 47.65 3.15 37.08
C LEU A 9 46.17 3.36 37.40
N PHE A 10 45.81 4.45 38.09
CA PHE A 10 44.43 4.80 38.39
C PHE A 10 43.66 5.23 37.14
N PHE A 11 44.27 6.02 36.25
CA PHE A 11 43.66 6.39 34.96
C PHE A 11 43.59 5.21 33.98
N LEU A 12 44.57 4.29 34.00
CA LEU A 12 44.51 3.06 33.21
C LEU A 12 43.39 2.12 33.70
N GLY A 13 43.19 2.04 35.02
CA GLY A 13 42.07 1.29 35.62
C GLY A 13 40.69 1.87 35.29
N LEU A 14 40.57 3.20 35.24
CA LEU A 14 39.35 3.89 34.80
C LEU A 14 39.04 3.67 33.31
N PHE A 15 40.06 3.60 32.45
CA PHE A 15 39.88 3.27 31.03
C PHE A 15 39.41 1.81 30.82
N ILE A 16 39.89 0.87 31.64
CA ILE A 16 39.45 -0.53 31.59
C ILE A 16 38.02 -0.68 32.15
N LEU A 17 37.61 0.15 33.11
CA LEU A 17 36.24 0.20 33.63
C LEU A 17 35.26 0.89 32.65
N ALA A 18 35.73 1.84 31.84
CA ALA A 18 34.93 2.47 30.77
C ALA A 18 34.75 1.56 29.54
N CYS A 19 35.55 0.50 29.41
CA CYS A 19 35.41 -0.54 28.39
C CYS A 19 34.67 -1.79 28.90
N LYS A 20 33.82 -1.67 29.93
CA LYS A 20 32.78 -2.68 30.17
C LYS A 20 31.66 -2.45 29.16
N LYS A 21 31.84 -3.13 28.02
CA LYS A 21 30.86 -3.53 27.01
C LYS A 21 29.44 -3.22 27.46
N ASP A 22 28.82 -2.30 26.73
CA ASP A 22 27.43 -1.89 26.84
C ASP A 22 26.54 -3.08 27.18
N ASN A 23 25.55 -2.80 28.04
CA ASN A 23 24.41 -3.68 28.29
C ASN A 23 24.10 -4.43 27.00
N PRO A 24 24.01 -5.78 27.01
CA PRO A 24 23.48 -6.46 25.84
C PRO A 24 22.14 -5.81 25.61
N ILE A 25 22.01 -5.08 24.51
CA ILE A 25 20.73 -4.77 23.92
C ILE A 25 20.11 -6.15 23.85
N LYS A 26 19.19 -6.44 24.77
CA LYS A 26 18.22 -7.49 24.53
C LYS A 26 17.60 -7.03 23.24
N GLU A 27 18.04 -7.60 22.13
CA GLU A 27 17.13 -7.87 21.03
C GLU A 27 15.98 -8.58 21.73
N GLU A 28 14.96 -7.81 22.12
CA GLU A 28 13.64 -8.36 22.26
C GLU A 28 13.44 -9.08 20.94
N ILE A 29 13.50 -10.42 20.99
CA ILE A 29 13.21 -11.25 19.84
C ILE A 29 11.78 -10.85 19.48
N GLU A 30 11.63 -9.95 18.52
CA GLU A 30 10.34 -9.57 17.99
C GLU A 30 9.70 -10.88 17.50
N GLN A 31 8.74 -11.35 18.28
CA GLN A 31 8.05 -12.58 17.98
C GLN A 31 7.27 -12.34 16.69
N PHE A 32 7.62 -13.07 15.63
CA PHE A 32 6.85 -12.98 14.38
C PHE A 32 5.46 -13.57 14.62
N LEU A 33 4.46 -12.70 14.73
CA LEU A 33 3.07 -13.09 15.01
C LEU A 33 2.31 -13.58 13.76
N GLY A 34 2.90 -13.44 12.57
CA GLY A 34 2.21 -13.72 11.31
C GLY A 34 1.06 -12.75 11.05
N PHE A 35 0.17 -13.12 10.11
CA PHE A 35 -0.99 -12.30 9.77
C PHE A 35 -1.96 -12.21 10.95
N GLN A 36 -2.22 -10.99 11.40
CA GLN A 36 -3.19 -10.69 12.46
C GLN A 36 -4.32 -9.85 11.88
N LYS A 37 -5.55 -10.38 11.92
CA LYS A 37 -6.74 -9.63 11.51
C LYS A 37 -7.03 -8.55 12.56
N PRO A 38 -7.08 -7.26 12.20
CA PRO A 38 -7.48 -6.21 13.14
C PRO A 38 -8.89 -6.45 13.70
N ALA A 39 -9.09 -6.20 14.99
CA ALA A 39 -10.36 -6.47 15.66
C ALA A 39 -11.56 -5.74 15.05
N ASN A 40 -11.33 -4.55 14.49
CA ASN A 40 -12.35 -3.69 13.87
C ASN A 40 -12.53 -3.95 12.36
N PHE A 41 -11.86 -4.96 11.77
CA PHE A 41 -11.96 -5.29 10.35
C PHE A 41 -12.82 -6.56 10.12
N PRO A 42 -13.49 -6.67 8.96
CA PRO A 42 -14.20 -7.89 8.58
C PRO A 42 -13.22 -9.05 8.33
N GLU A 43 -13.77 -10.25 8.13
CA GLU A 43 -12.94 -11.37 7.66
C GLU A 43 -12.27 -11.04 6.32
N PRO A 44 -11.01 -11.46 6.12
CA PRO A 44 -10.31 -11.25 4.86
C PRO A 44 -10.99 -12.01 3.72
N VAL A 45 -10.92 -11.43 2.52
CA VAL A 45 -11.33 -12.09 1.28
C VAL A 45 -10.29 -13.14 0.87
N TYR A 46 -9.01 -12.84 1.11
CA TYR A 46 -7.92 -13.76 0.85
C TYR A 46 -8.03 -15.00 1.74
N LYS A 47 -7.89 -16.18 1.15
CA LYS A 47 -7.98 -17.46 1.86
C LYS A 47 -6.63 -17.82 2.46
N LEU A 48 -6.33 -17.32 3.66
CA LEU A 48 -5.06 -17.57 4.36
C LEU A 48 -4.73 -19.07 4.50
N ALA A 49 -5.74 -19.95 4.57
CA ALA A 49 -5.54 -21.40 4.60
C ALA A 49 -4.79 -21.95 3.37
N ASN A 50 -4.91 -21.30 2.20
CA ASN A 50 -4.26 -21.73 0.96
C ASN A 50 -2.79 -21.26 0.88
N ASN A 51 -2.42 -20.25 1.66
CA ASN A 51 -1.07 -19.68 1.72
C ASN A 51 -0.86 -19.02 3.10
N PRO A 52 -0.64 -19.82 4.16
CA PRO A 52 -0.45 -19.28 5.50
C PRO A 52 0.79 -18.39 5.55
N VAL A 53 0.69 -17.23 6.20
CA VAL A 53 1.84 -16.35 6.38
C VAL A 53 2.78 -16.95 7.43
N THR A 54 3.95 -17.37 6.98
CA THR A 54 5.05 -17.87 7.82
C THR A 54 6.17 -16.85 7.88
N LYS A 55 7.02 -16.89 8.91
CA LYS A 55 8.18 -15.99 9.01
C LYS A 55 9.09 -16.14 7.77
N ALA A 56 9.44 -17.37 7.41
CA ALA A 56 10.32 -17.64 6.28
C ALA A 56 9.70 -17.25 4.93
N GLY A 57 8.39 -17.49 4.74
CA GLY A 57 7.70 -17.08 3.51
C GLY A 57 7.52 -15.57 3.40
N PHE A 58 7.24 -14.88 4.52
CA PHE A 58 7.24 -13.42 4.59
C PHE A 58 8.62 -12.82 4.26
N GLU A 59 9.69 -13.34 4.87
CA GLU A 59 11.06 -12.87 4.62
C GLU A 59 11.49 -13.09 3.17
N LEU A 60 11.16 -14.25 2.59
CA LEU A 60 11.35 -14.53 1.16
C LEU A 60 10.55 -13.56 0.29
N GLY A 61 9.28 -13.34 0.60
CA GLY A 61 8.42 -12.40 -0.10
C GLY A 61 8.97 -10.99 -0.11
N ARG A 62 9.40 -10.50 1.06
CA ARG A 62 10.02 -9.18 1.22
C ARG A 62 11.30 -9.08 0.40
N ALA A 63 12.18 -10.09 0.48
CA ALA A 63 13.41 -10.11 -0.30
C ALA A 63 13.16 -10.13 -1.81
N LEU A 64 12.06 -10.74 -2.28
CA LEU A 64 11.67 -10.71 -3.69
C LEU A 64 11.04 -9.36 -4.09
N PHE A 65 10.24 -8.76 -3.22
CA PHE A 65 9.60 -7.45 -3.46
C PHE A 65 10.63 -6.34 -3.76
N TYR A 66 11.79 -6.42 -3.11
CA TYR A 66 12.92 -5.51 -3.30
C TYR A 66 14.02 -6.07 -4.23
N GLU A 67 13.76 -7.15 -4.98
CA GLU A 67 14.78 -7.73 -5.88
C GLU A 67 14.77 -7.06 -7.27
N PRO A 68 15.84 -6.36 -7.67
CA PRO A 68 15.84 -5.66 -8.95
C PRO A 68 15.88 -6.61 -10.13
N ARG A 69 16.39 -7.83 -9.97
CA ARG A 69 16.46 -8.85 -11.04
C ARG A 69 15.11 -9.38 -11.51
N LEU A 70 14.02 -8.96 -10.87
CA LEU A 70 12.67 -9.20 -11.37
C LEU A 70 12.35 -8.37 -12.63
N SER A 71 13.11 -7.30 -12.90
CA SER A 71 12.99 -6.48 -14.11
C SER A 71 14.00 -6.87 -15.19
N ARG A 72 13.69 -6.54 -16.45
CA ARG A 72 14.47 -6.95 -17.63
C ARG A 72 15.94 -6.60 -17.52
N ASN A 73 16.21 -5.35 -17.17
CA ASN A 73 17.55 -4.76 -17.07
C ASN A 73 18.12 -4.81 -15.63
N ASN A 74 17.42 -5.46 -14.69
CA ASN A 74 17.77 -5.57 -13.29
C ASN A 74 17.90 -4.21 -12.56
N THR A 75 17.03 -3.23 -12.85
CA THR A 75 17.06 -1.90 -12.19
C THR A 75 15.80 -1.54 -11.41
N ILE A 76 14.64 -2.10 -11.75
CA ILE A 76 13.35 -1.78 -11.11
C ILE A 76 12.96 -2.91 -10.15
N THR A 77 12.53 -2.51 -8.95
CA THR A 77 11.92 -3.38 -7.92
C THR A 77 10.45 -3.03 -7.74
N CYS A 78 9.67 -3.87 -7.06
CA CYS A 78 8.33 -3.45 -6.64
C CYS A 78 8.41 -2.22 -5.72
N GLY A 79 9.43 -2.16 -4.85
CA GLY A 79 9.72 -1.03 -3.97
C GLY A 79 10.07 0.29 -4.68
N SER A 80 10.42 0.27 -5.97
CA SER A 80 10.68 1.48 -6.76
C SER A 80 9.40 2.29 -6.98
N CYS A 81 8.26 1.60 -7.17
CA CYS A 81 6.95 2.23 -7.40
C CYS A 81 6.03 2.15 -6.16
N HIS A 82 6.37 1.30 -5.19
CA HIS A 82 5.61 1.09 -3.95
C HIS A 82 6.49 1.41 -2.74
N ILE A 83 6.75 2.70 -2.54
CA ILE A 83 7.68 3.21 -1.53
C ILE A 83 6.98 3.26 -0.18
N GLN A 84 7.55 2.58 0.83
CA GLN A 84 6.92 2.45 2.15
C GLN A 84 6.55 3.78 2.80
N SER A 85 7.45 4.76 2.79
CA SER A 85 7.22 6.10 3.38
C SER A 85 6.06 6.85 2.72
N SER A 86 5.69 6.44 1.51
CA SER A 86 4.57 6.96 0.73
C SER A 86 3.35 6.05 0.81
N ALA A 87 3.21 5.31 1.92
CA ALA A 87 2.19 4.26 2.10
C ALA A 87 2.14 3.26 0.93
N PHE A 88 3.32 2.94 0.39
CA PHE A 88 3.52 2.06 -0.75
C PHE A 88 2.92 2.56 -2.07
N THR A 89 3.01 3.86 -2.34
CA THR A 89 2.85 4.44 -3.68
C THR A 89 4.17 5.05 -4.17
N GLN A 90 4.16 5.64 -5.37
CA GLN A 90 5.29 6.40 -5.91
C GLN A 90 5.02 7.90 -5.76
N HIS A 91 5.46 8.48 -4.64
CA HIS A 91 5.20 9.88 -4.36
C HIS A 91 5.86 10.81 -5.38
N GLY A 92 5.19 11.93 -5.68
CA GLY A 92 5.69 12.96 -6.60
C GLY A 92 5.59 12.60 -8.09
N HIS A 93 4.97 11.49 -8.44
CA HIS A 93 4.78 11.05 -9.82
C HIS A 93 3.28 10.85 -10.07
N ASP A 94 2.75 11.46 -11.12
CA ASP A 94 1.36 11.27 -11.54
C ASP A 94 1.14 9.85 -12.06
N VAL A 95 2.06 9.36 -12.89
CA VAL A 95 2.17 7.97 -13.34
C VAL A 95 3.53 7.38 -13.01
N SER A 96 3.59 6.06 -12.86
CA SER A 96 4.86 5.39 -12.50
C SER A 96 5.85 5.41 -13.66
N HIS A 97 7.15 5.44 -13.33
CA HIS A 97 8.24 5.29 -14.28
C HIS A 97 8.85 3.90 -14.13
N GLY A 98 8.78 3.08 -15.17
CA GLY A 98 9.36 1.76 -15.17
C GLY A 98 10.78 1.73 -15.73
N ILE A 99 11.15 0.58 -16.28
CA ILE A 99 12.45 0.40 -16.91
C ILE A 99 12.61 1.34 -18.11
N ASP A 100 13.85 1.74 -18.40
CA ASP A 100 14.19 2.70 -19.45
C ASP A 100 13.43 4.04 -19.35
N ASP A 101 12.97 4.40 -18.14
CA ASP A 101 12.17 5.61 -17.85
C ASP A 101 10.83 5.67 -18.62
N ARG A 102 10.28 4.50 -18.96
CA ARG A 102 8.98 4.42 -19.64
C ARG A 102 7.87 4.83 -18.69
N LEU A 103 7.00 5.72 -19.16
CA LEU A 103 5.83 6.16 -18.41
C LEU A 103 4.72 5.12 -18.52
N GLY A 104 4.19 4.73 -17.36
CA GLY A 104 2.93 4.00 -17.26
C GLY A 104 1.74 4.89 -17.64
N THR A 105 0.53 4.32 -17.53
CA THR A 105 -0.72 5.03 -17.83
C THR A 105 -1.49 5.43 -16.58
N ARG A 106 -1.04 4.99 -15.41
CA ARG A 106 -1.76 5.13 -14.14
C ARG A 106 -0.83 5.43 -12.97
N ASN A 107 -1.40 6.09 -11.97
CA ASN A 107 -0.79 6.29 -10.66
C ASN A 107 -0.66 4.94 -9.92
N SER A 108 0.47 4.73 -9.24
CA SER A 108 0.73 3.51 -8.44
C SER A 108 -0.22 3.44 -7.24
N PRO A 109 -1.15 2.46 -7.18
CA PRO A 109 -2.06 2.34 -6.05
C PRO A 109 -1.31 1.82 -4.80
N PRO A 110 -1.74 2.20 -3.59
CA PRO A 110 -1.14 1.68 -2.36
C PRO A 110 -1.40 0.16 -2.22
N ILE A 111 -0.44 -0.58 -1.68
CA ILE A 111 -0.56 -2.03 -1.40
C ILE A 111 -0.94 -2.36 0.05
N MET A 112 -1.54 -1.40 0.76
CA MET A 112 -2.07 -1.65 2.10
C MET A 112 -3.37 -2.47 2.05
N ASN A 113 -3.58 -3.31 3.06
CA ASN A 113 -4.85 -4.00 3.32
C ASN A 113 -5.33 -4.89 2.16
N LEU A 114 -4.41 -5.47 1.38
CA LEU A 114 -4.76 -6.27 0.20
C LEU A 114 -5.54 -7.56 0.53
N ALA A 115 -5.44 -8.07 1.77
CA ALA A 115 -6.17 -9.26 2.21
C ALA A 115 -7.71 -9.12 2.10
N TRP A 116 -8.23 -7.90 2.06
CA TRP A 116 -9.67 -7.61 1.99
C TRP A 116 -10.15 -7.18 0.60
N ASN A 117 -9.24 -7.09 -0.37
CA ASN A 117 -9.60 -6.71 -1.73
C ASN A 117 -10.21 -7.89 -2.50
N LYS A 118 -11.25 -7.61 -3.30
CA LYS A 118 -11.90 -8.58 -4.18
C LYS A 118 -11.34 -8.58 -5.60
N ALA A 119 -10.72 -7.47 -5.99
CA ALA A 119 -10.09 -7.25 -7.29
C ALA A 119 -8.91 -6.29 -7.13
N PHE A 120 -7.91 -6.46 -7.98
CA PHE A 120 -6.67 -5.70 -7.98
C PHE A 120 -6.58 -4.84 -9.25
N MET A 121 -5.65 -3.88 -9.25
CA MET A 121 -5.51 -2.81 -10.25
C MET A 121 -6.68 -1.82 -10.27
N TRP A 122 -6.44 -0.65 -10.86
CA TRP A 122 -7.47 0.39 -11.05
C TRP A 122 -8.60 -0.08 -11.97
N GLY A 123 -8.26 -0.73 -13.08
CA GLY A 123 -9.22 -1.29 -14.05
C GLY A 123 -9.61 -2.74 -13.79
N GLY A 124 -9.27 -3.33 -12.64
CA GLY A 124 -9.63 -4.71 -12.33
C GLY A 124 -8.82 -5.74 -13.14
N GLY A 125 -9.45 -6.87 -13.48
CA GLY A 125 -8.87 -7.94 -14.31
C GLY A 125 -8.09 -9.00 -13.52
N VAL A 126 -7.65 -8.70 -12.30
CA VAL A 126 -7.02 -9.68 -11.40
C VAL A 126 -7.87 -9.81 -10.14
N TYR A 127 -8.24 -11.06 -9.80
CA TYR A 127 -9.13 -11.39 -8.67
C TYR A 127 -8.45 -12.27 -7.60
N ASP A 128 -7.17 -12.59 -7.80
CA ASP A 128 -6.36 -13.34 -6.85
C ASP A 128 -5.07 -12.56 -6.58
N LEU A 129 -4.76 -12.33 -5.30
CA LEU A 129 -3.55 -11.61 -4.90
C LEU A 129 -2.29 -12.33 -5.35
N ASP A 130 -2.30 -13.67 -5.37
CA ASP A 130 -1.16 -14.48 -5.82
C ASP A 130 -0.87 -14.24 -7.31
N LEU A 131 -1.84 -13.79 -8.10
CA LEU A 131 -1.65 -13.49 -9.50
C LEU A 131 -1.34 -12.02 -9.75
N GLN A 132 -1.52 -11.13 -8.77
CA GLN A 132 -1.29 -9.70 -8.97
C GLN A 132 0.15 -9.36 -9.40
N PRO A 133 1.22 -9.97 -8.85
CA PRO A 133 2.59 -9.61 -9.21
C PRO A 133 3.00 -9.96 -10.64
N ILE A 134 2.27 -10.86 -11.33
CA ILE A 134 2.63 -11.20 -12.72
C ILE A 134 2.45 -10.00 -13.66
N THR A 135 1.44 -9.16 -13.40
CA THR A 135 1.14 -8.01 -14.24
C THR A 135 2.32 -7.03 -14.26
N PRO A 136 2.81 -6.49 -13.11
CA PRO A 136 3.91 -5.55 -13.15
C PRO A 136 5.23 -6.15 -13.67
N ILE A 137 5.47 -7.44 -13.39
CA ILE A 137 6.65 -8.14 -13.93
C ILE A 137 6.66 -8.14 -15.46
N THR A 138 5.49 -8.29 -16.08
CA THR A 138 5.37 -8.51 -17.54
C THR A 138 4.95 -7.27 -18.33
N THR A 139 4.43 -6.22 -17.68
CA THR A 139 4.04 -4.97 -18.33
C THR A 139 5.27 -4.26 -18.90
N HIS A 140 5.18 -3.85 -20.17
CA HIS A 140 6.27 -3.26 -20.95
C HIS A 140 6.77 -1.92 -20.38
N GLU A 141 5.85 -1.12 -19.84
CA GLU A 141 6.13 0.18 -19.23
C GLU A 141 6.59 0.07 -17.77
N GLU A 142 6.59 -1.13 -17.19
CA GLU A 142 6.96 -1.35 -15.79
C GLU A 142 8.26 -2.16 -15.69
N MET A 143 8.20 -3.48 -15.56
CA MET A 143 9.41 -4.31 -15.39
C MET A 143 9.84 -5.03 -16.68
N ASP A 144 8.95 -5.12 -17.68
CA ASP A 144 9.18 -5.63 -19.05
C ASP A 144 9.91 -6.97 -19.13
N GLU A 145 9.64 -7.86 -18.19
CA GLU A 145 10.36 -9.12 -18.05
C GLU A 145 9.47 -10.33 -18.32
N ASN A 146 10.07 -11.39 -18.83
CA ASN A 146 9.44 -12.68 -18.96
C ASN A 146 9.53 -13.46 -17.63
N LEU A 147 8.39 -13.97 -17.15
CA LEU A 147 8.34 -14.69 -15.87
C LEU A 147 9.27 -15.92 -15.81
N GLU A 148 9.44 -16.66 -16.91
CA GLU A 148 10.36 -17.80 -16.92
C GLU A 148 11.82 -17.34 -16.79
N ASN A 149 12.16 -16.21 -17.41
CA ASN A 149 13.48 -15.60 -17.24
C ASN A 149 13.69 -15.10 -15.80
N VAL A 150 12.68 -14.49 -15.16
CA VAL A 150 12.71 -14.15 -13.73
C VAL A 150 13.05 -15.38 -12.90
N LEU A 151 12.29 -16.47 -13.07
CA LEU A 151 12.51 -17.69 -12.28
C LEU A 151 13.89 -18.27 -12.53
N ARG A 152 14.40 -18.22 -13.76
CA ARG A 152 15.78 -18.61 -14.08
C ARG A 152 16.81 -17.75 -13.33
N LYS A 153 16.65 -16.42 -13.31
CA LYS A 153 17.52 -15.50 -12.55
C LYS A 153 17.49 -15.84 -11.06
N ILE A 154 16.31 -16.06 -10.48
CA ILE A 154 16.15 -16.38 -9.05
C ILE A 154 16.74 -17.75 -8.70
N ARG A 155 16.53 -18.79 -9.53
CA ARG A 155 17.09 -20.13 -9.34
C ARG A 155 18.62 -20.15 -9.34
N ALA A 156 19.26 -19.23 -10.06
CA ALA A 156 20.71 -19.14 -10.14
C ALA A 156 21.36 -18.53 -8.87
N LEU A 157 20.57 -18.04 -7.91
CA LEU A 157 21.05 -17.36 -6.71
C LEU A 157 20.92 -18.27 -5.48
N PRO A 158 22.04 -18.73 -4.88
CA PRO A 158 22.00 -19.59 -3.68
C PRO A 158 21.25 -18.97 -2.49
N LYS A 159 21.26 -17.64 -2.37
CA LYS A 159 20.45 -16.90 -1.40
C LYS A 159 18.97 -17.29 -1.51
N TYR A 160 18.40 -17.24 -2.71
CA TYR A 160 16.97 -17.50 -2.88
C TYR A 160 16.65 -18.98 -2.75
N THR A 161 17.42 -19.90 -3.33
CA THR A 161 17.13 -21.35 -3.17
C THR A 161 17.12 -21.77 -1.69
N ALA A 162 18.04 -21.23 -0.88
CA ALA A 162 18.01 -21.41 0.58
C ALA A 162 16.77 -20.81 1.25
N MET A 163 16.35 -19.61 0.86
CA MET A 163 15.11 -18.99 1.37
C MET A 163 13.85 -19.77 0.96
N PHE A 164 13.79 -20.29 -0.27
CA PHE A 164 12.71 -21.19 -0.71
C PHE A 164 12.67 -22.48 0.11
N LYS A 165 13.83 -23.05 0.44
CA LYS A 165 13.93 -24.21 1.34
C LYS A 165 13.36 -23.90 2.73
N GLY A 166 13.68 -22.73 3.28
CA GLY A 166 13.13 -22.27 4.54
C GLY A 166 11.61 -22.05 4.51
N ALA A 167 11.11 -21.44 3.43
CA ALA A 167 9.69 -21.08 3.30
C ALA A 167 8.78 -22.26 2.92
N PHE A 168 9.26 -23.19 2.09
CA PHE A 168 8.44 -24.22 1.46
C PHE A 168 8.99 -25.65 1.62
N GLY A 169 10.07 -25.83 2.38
CA GLY A 169 10.70 -27.13 2.60
C GLY A 169 11.49 -27.69 1.41
N THR A 170 11.67 -26.91 0.34
CA THR A 170 12.39 -27.31 -0.87
C THR A 170 13.10 -26.14 -1.53
N GLU A 171 14.26 -26.40 -2.14
CA GLU A 171 15.03 -25.40 -2.91
C GLU A 171 14.39 -25.08 -4.27
N GLU A 172 13.37 -25.84 -4.67
CA GLU A 172 12.71 -25.69 -5.97
C GLU A 172 11.88 -24.39 -6.06
N VAL A 173 12.33 -23.49 -6.93
CA VAL A 173 11.66 -22.23 -7.26
C VAL A 173 10.63 -22.47 -8.38
N THR A 174 9.36 -22.60 -8.03
CA THR A 174 8.24 -22.68 -8.99
C THR A 174 7.47 -21.37 -9.05
N THR A 175 6.72 -21.13 -10.13
CA THR A 175 5.81 -19.98 -10.25
C THR A 175 4.89 -19.86 -9.04
N ALA A 176 4.26 -20.96 -8.63
CA ALA A 176 3.34 -20.96 -7.50
C ALA A 176 4.01 -20.53 -6.18
N ARG A 177 5.21 -21.05 -5.87
CA ARG A 177 5.92 -20.68 -4.64
C ARG A 177 6.43 -19.24 -4.67
N PHE A 178 6.93 -18.80 -5.83
CA PHE A 178 7.39 -17.43 -6.04
C PHE A 178 6.24 -16.43 -5.79
N MET A 179 5.09 -16.65 -6.44
CA MET A 179 3.91 -15.80 -6.28
C MET A 179 3.37 -15.82 -4.85
N LYS A 180 3.26 -17.01 -4.24
CA LYS A 180 2.84 -17.14 -2.84
C LYS A 180 3.75 -16.44 -1.85
N ALA A 181 5.06 -16.44 -2.08
CA ALA A 181 6.00 -15.72 -1.23
C ALA A 181 5.75 -14.21 -1.29
N LEU A 182 5.64 -13.62 -2.49
CA LEU A 182 5.29 -12.21 -2.67
C LEU A 182 3.98 -11.86 -1.97
N SER A 183 2.94 -12.70 -2.11
CA SER A 183 1.68 -12.53 -1.39
C SER A 183 1.85 -12.55 0.13
N GLN A 184 2.68 -13.43 0.70
CA GLN A 184 2.89 -13.45 2.15
C GLN A 184 3.46 -12.13 2.68
N PHE A 185 4.32 -11.46 1.90
CA PHE A 185 4.79 -10.11 2.24
C PHE A 185 3.67 -9.07 2.10
N MET A 186 2.97 -9.05 0.96
CA MET A 186 1.90 -8.09 0.70
C MET A 186 0.72 -8.22 1.68
N LEU A 187 0.42 -9.43 2.15
CA LEU A 187 -0.61 -9.67 3.17
C LEU A 187 -0.26 -9.04 4.53
N MET A 188 1.02 -8.86 4.81
CA MET A 188 1.50 -8.22 6.04
C MET A 188 1.53 -6.69 5.94
N CYS A 189 1.29 -6.12 4.76
CA CYS A 189 1.13 -4.68 4.58
C CYS A 189 -0.25 -4.23 5.09
N VAL A 190 -0.48 -4.29 6.41
CA VAL A 190 -1.75 -3.96 7.06
C VAL A 190 -1.66 -2.58 7.72
N SER A 191 -2.51 -1.65 7.28
CA SER A 191 -2.71 -0.35 7.92
C SER A 191 -4.00 -0.36 8.72
N SER A 192 -3.86 -0.36 10.04
CA SER A 192 -4.97 -0.56 10.97
C SER A 192 -4.77 0.09 12.35
N ASN A 193 -3.77 0.98 12.50
CA ASN A 193 -3.50 1.68 13.76
C ASN A 193 -3.59 3.21 13.65
N SER A 194 -4.37 3.70 12.67
CA SER A 194 -4.67 5.13 12.54
C SER A 194 -5.48 5.66 13.73
N LYS A 195 -5.61 6.98 13.87
CA LYS A 195 -6.45 7.59 14.91
C LYS A 195 -7.90 7.08 14.84
N TYR A 196 -8.46 6.97 13.64
CA TYR A 196 -9.79 6.37 13.43
C TYR A 196 -9.88 4.98 14.02
N ASP A 197 -8.88 4.13 13.79
CA ASP A 197 -8.90 2.75 14.27
C ASP A 197 -8.90 2.69 15.81
N LYS A 198 -8.10 3.53 16.46
CA LYS A 198 -8.05 3.64 17.93
C LYS A 198 -9.37 4.10 18.52
N VAL A 199 -10.04 5.06 17.87
CA VAL A 199 -11.38 5.52 18.27
C VAL A 199 -12.41 4.40 18.11
N MET A 200 -12.41 3.69 16.98
CA MET A 200 -13.36 2.58 16.74
C MET A 200 -13.17 1.42 17.70
N ARG A 201 -11.93 1.14 18.11
CA ARG A 201 -11.61 0.14 19.15
C ARG A 201 -11.83 0.64 20.58
N LYS A 202 -12.21 1.92 20.76
CA LYS A 202 -12.40 2.56 22.08
C LYS A 202 -11.16 2.46 22.96
N GLU A 203 -9.98 2.61 22.36
CA GLU A 203 -8.72 2.62 23.10
C GLU A 203 -8.69 3.80 24.08
N ALA A 204 -8.05 3.59 25.24
CA ALA A 204 -7.98 4.61 26.29
C ALA A 204 -7.34 5.90 25.75
N GLY A 205 -8.05 7.01 25.89
CA GLY A 205 -7.59 8.33 25.42
C GLY A 205 -7.80 8.59 23.92
N ALA A 206 -8.34 7.64 23.15
CA ALA A 206 -8.65 7.85 21.75
C ALA A 206 -10.04 8.46 21.57
N SER A 207 -10.10 9.71 21.09
CA SER A 207 -11.34 10.37 20.71
C SER A 207 -11.13 11.28 19.50
N PHE A 208 -12.20 11.50 18.74
CA PHE A 208 -12.22 12.55 17.74
C PHE A 208 -12.28 13.94 18.40
N THR A 209 -11.67 14.93 17.77
CA THR A 209 -11.94 16.34 18.05
C THR A 209 -13.35 16.71 17.54
N GLY A 210 -13.84 17.90 17.89
CA GLY A 210 -15.13 18.39 17.38
C GLY A 210 -15.20 18.41 15.84
N ASP A 211 -14.14 18.89 15.19
CA ASP A 211 -14.08 18.97 13.72
C ASP A 211 -13.95 17.59 13.07
N GLU A 212 -13.15 16.68 13.65
CA GLU A 212 -13.03 15.31 13.16
C GLU A 212 -14.37 14.56 13.29
N GLN A 213 -15.10 14.76 14.40
CA GLN A 213 -16.40 14.13 14.61
C GLN A 213 -17.46 14.69 13.66
N ALA A 214 -17.47 16.01 13.44
CA ALA A 214 -18.35 16.64 12.45
C ALA A 214 -18.01 16.17 11.03
N GLY A 215 -16.72 16.07 10.71
CA GLY A 215 -16.20 15.52 9.47
C GLY A 215 -16.60 14.07 9.24
N TYR A 216 -16.55 13.25 10.29
CA TYR A 216 -16.98 11.86 10.24
C TYR A 216 -18.47 11.72 9.92
N THR A 217 -19.32 12.56 10.53
CA THR A 217 -20.76 12.60 10.22
C THR A 217 -20.98 12.99 8.75
N LEU A 218 -20.34 14.07 8.28
CA LEU A 218 -20.43 14.51 6.88
C LEU A 218 -19.93 13.44 5.90
N PHE A 219 -18.84 12.75 6.24
CA PHE A 219 -18.30 11.66 5.44
C PHE A 219 -19.32 10.52 5.28
N LYS A 220 -19.97 10.11 6.38
CA LYS A 220 -21.01 9.07 6.33
C LYS A 220 -22.20 9.47 5.49
N GLU A 221 -22.60 10.74 5.54
CA GLU A 221 -23.72 11.25 4.75
C GLU A 221 -23.42 11.36 3.26
N LYS A 222 -22.18 11.73 2.89
CA LYS A 222 -21.87 12.17 1.52
C LYS A 222 -20.91 11.25 0.74
N CYS A 223 -20.10 10.45 1.43
CA CYS A 223 -18.98 9.74 0.81
C CYS A 223 -19.03 8.21 1.02
N ALA A 224 -19.59 7.77 2.16
CA ALA A 224 -19.56 6.38 2.59
C ALA A 224 -20.38 5.41 1.71
N SER A 225 -21.23 5.91 0.80
CA SER A 225 -21.94 5.07 -0.18
C SER A 225 -21.00 4.36 -1.16
N CYS A 226 -19.81 4.92 -1.38
CA CYS A 226 -18.74 4.33 -2.18
C CYS A 226 -17.54 3.96 -1.30
N HIS A 227 -17.20 4.82 -0.34
CA HIS A 227 -16.05 4.64 0.54
C HIS A 227 -16.44 4.06 1.90
N SER A 228 -16.98 2.85 1.89
CA SER A 228 -17.54 2.20 3.08
C SER A 228 -16.49 1.85 4.14
N GLU A 229 -16.80 2.14 5.40
CA GLU A 229 -16.02 1.71 6.57
C GLU A 229 -15.97 0.17 6.68
N PRO A 230 -14.94 -0.42 7.33
CA PRO A 230 -13.78 0.22 7.95
C PRO A 230 -12.58 0.41 7.00
N LEU A 231 -12.66 -0.10 5.77
CA LEU A 231 -11.57 -0.02 4.78
C LEU A 231 -11.67 1.21 3.88
N PHE A 232 -12.75 1.99 4.00
CA PHE A 232 -13.03 3.19 3.22
C PHE A 232 -13.09 2.95 1.71
N THR A 233 -13.63 1.79 1.35
CA THR A 233 -13.91 1.35 -0.02
C THR A 233 -14.95 0.24 0.02
N ASP A 234 -15.90 0.26 -0.91
CA ASP A 234 -16.83 -0.85 -1.17
C ASP A 234 -16.25 -1.89 -2.16
N GLY A 235 -15.10 -1.58 -2.78
CA GLY A 235 -14.43 -2.41 -3.78
C GLY A 235 -15.15 -2.47 -5.14
N SER A 236 -16.18 -1.65 -5.36
CA SER A 236 -16.91 -1.57 -6.63
C SER A 236 -16.11 -0.82 -7.69
N PHE A 237 -16.58 -0.86 -8.94
CA PHE A 237 -16.03 -0.10 -10.06
C PHE A 237 -17.03 0.99 -10.44
N ARG A 238 -16.58 2.25 -10.45
CA ARG A 238 -17.44 3.42 -10.66
C ARG A 238 -16.76 4.46 -11.53
N ASN A 239 -17.55 5.23 -12.27
CA ASN A 239 -17.07 6.41 -12.98
C ASN A 239 -17.38 7.64 -12.14
N ASN A 240 -16.33 8.33 -11.67
CA ASN A 240 -16.46 9.53 -10.83
C ASN A 240 -16.55 10.85 -11.62
N GLY A 241 -16.73 10.78 -12.95
CA GLY A 241 -16.92 11.93 -13.83
C GLY A 241 -15.66 12.73 -14.10
N LEU A 242 -14.47 12.11 -13.98
CA LEU A 242 -13.23 12.72 -14.47
C LEU A 242 -13.32 12.94 -15.98
N GLY A 243 -12.85 14.10 -16.45
CA GLY A 243 -12.68 14.31 -17.88
C GLY A 243 -11.76 13.25 -18.49
N ILE A 244 -12.14 12.73 -19.66
CA ILE A 244 -11.37 11.68 -20.34
C ILE A 244 -10.01 12.26 -20.75
N SER A 245 -8.93 11.63 -20.29
CA SER A 245 -7.56 12.06 -20.61
C SER A 245 -7.20 11.70 -22.05
N VAL A 246 -6.08 12.24 -22.54
CA VAL A 246 -5.55 11.93 -23.88
C VAL A 246 -5.20 10.45 -24.08
N ILE A 247 -4.88 9.74 -22.98
CA ILE A 247 -4.63 8.30 -22.96
C ILE A 247 -5.92 7.52 -23.26
N ASN A 248 -7.08 8.11 -22.97
CA ASN A 248 -8.40 7.49 -23.14
C ASN A 248 -8.48 6.12 -22.45
N ASP A 249 -8.01 6.06 -21.20
CA ASP A 249 -8.05 4.86 -20.39
C ASP A 249 -9.51 4.45 -20.11
N LYS A 250 -9.91 3.31 -20.68
CA LYS A 250 -11.28 2.80 -20.58
C LYS A 250 -11.58 2.12 -19.24
N GLY A 251 -10.62 2.05 -18.32
CA GLY A 251 -10.81 1.50 -16.98
C GLY A 251 -11.22 0.02 -17.01
N PHE A 252 -12.29 -0.30 -16.29
CA PHE A 252 -12.80 -1.66 -16.10
C PHE A 252 -13.20 -2.36 -17.40
N TYR A 253 -13.62 -1.60 -18.41
CA TYR A 253 -13.87 -2.12 -19.76
C TYR A 253 -12.69 -2.92 -20.32
N ALA A 254 -11.44 -2.55 -20.03
CA ALA A 254 -10.28 -3.28 -20.55
C ALA A 254 -10.25 -4.75 -20.07
N ALA A 255 -10.86 -5.04 -18.92
CA ALA A 255 -10.99 -6.39 -18.39
C ALA A 255 -12.30 -7.08 -18.80
N THR A 256 -13.42 -6.33 -18.91
CA THR A 256 -14.75 -6.93 -19.11
C THR A 256 -15.23 -6.93 -20.57
N LEU A 257 -14.75 -5.98 -21.39
CA LEU A 257 -15.25 -5.66 -22.72
C LEU A 257 -16.74 -5.23 -22.76
N ILE A 258 -17.33 -4.90 -21.61
CA ILE A 258 -18.74 -4.50 -21.50
C ILE A 258 -18.83 -2.98 -21.62
N GLU A 259 -19.56 -2.48 -22.62
CA GLU A 259 -19.67 -1.04 -22.93
C GLU A 259 -20.10 -0.16 -21.74
N THR A 260 -20.97 -0.67 -20.86
CA THR A 260 -21.42 0.03 -19.66
C THR A 260 -20.36 0.11 -18.55
N ASP A 261 -19.21 -0.56 -18.70
CA ASP A 261 -18.06 -0.49 -17.79
C ASP A 261 -16.96 0.48 -18.22
N LYS A 262 -17.10 1.11 -19.39
CA LYS A 262 -16.16 2.13 -19.85
C LYS A 262 -16.03 3.25 -18.82
N TYR A 263 -14.79 3.61 -18.54
CA TYR A 263 -14.37 4.68 -17.62
C TYR A 263 -14.72 4.43 -16.15
N LYS A 264 -15.12 3.21 -15.79
CA LYS A 264 -15.23 2.82 -14.39
C LYS A 264 -13.87 2.39 -13.86
N PHE A 265 -13.53 2.83 -12.65
CA PHE A 265 -12.34 2.43 -11.93
C PHE A 265 -12.71 1.92 -10.55
N LYS A 266 -11.88 1.02 -10.01
CA LYS A 266 -12.06 0.49 -8.67
C LYS A 266 -12.06 1.64 -7.67
N VAL A 267 -13.07 1.70 -6.80
CA VAL A 267 -13.13 2.67 -5.71
C VAL A 267 -11.94 2.42 -4.77
N PRO A 268 -10.98 3.35 -4.63
CA PRO A 268 -9.81 3.13 -3.79
C PRO A 268 -10.16 3.26 -2.30
N SER A 269 -9.35 2.64 -1.44
CA SER A 269 -9.38 2.94 -0.01
C SER A 269 -8.94 4.39 0.23
N LEU A 270 -9.57 5.06 1.18
CA LEU A 270 -9.17 6.40 1.65
C LEU A 270 -8.21 6.37 2.85
N ARG A 271 -7.67 5.21 3.22
CA ARG A 271 -6.63 5.13 4.25
C ARG A 271 -5.35 5.78 3.73
N ASN A 272 -4.58 6.40 4.63
CA ASN A 272 -3.25 6.96 4.32
C ASN A 272 -3.17 8.05 3.23
N LEU A 273 -4.27 8.75 2.92
CA LEU A 273 -4.29 9.75 1.83
C LEU A 273 -3.21 10.82 1.93
N GLN A 274 -2.78 11.19 3.15
CA GLN A 274 -1.71 12.17 3.34
C GLN A 274 -0.37 11.73 2.71
N TYR A 275 -0.15 10.43 2.55
CA TYR A 275 1.09 9.86 2.03
C TYR A 275 1.00 9.40 0.58
N THR A 276 -0.20 9.38 -0.01
CA THR A 276 -0.44 8.77 -1.34
C THR A 276 -0.75 9.78 -2.43
N ALA A 277 -0.40 11.05 -2.25
CA ALA A 277 -0.50 12.02 -3.34
C ALA A 277 0.51 11.68 -4.47
N PRO A 278 0.17 11.97 -5.74
CA PRO A 278 -1.07 12.59 -6.21
C PRO A 278 -2.25 11.60 -6.34
N TYR A 279 -3.46 12.12 -6.61
CA TYR A 279 -4.71 11.37 -6.50
C TYR A 279 -5.37 11.06 -7.85
N MET A 280 -6.33 10.12 -7.82
CA MET A 280 -7.02 9.48 -8.96
C MET A 280 -6.17 8.43 -9.67
N HIS A 281 -6.79 7.71 -10.60
CA HIS A 281 -6.13 6.63 -11.35
C HIS A 281 -4.98 7.13 -12.24
N ASP A 282 -4.96 8.42 -12.59
CA ASP A 282 -3.96 9.06 -13.45
C ASP A 282 -3.18 10.17 -12.73
N GLY A 283 -3.31 10.29 -11.41
CA GLY A 283 -2.49 11.22 -10.61
C GLY A 283 -2.72 12.71 -10.92
N ARG A 284 -3.82 13.09 -11.59
CA ARG A 284 -4.01 14.48 -12.05
C ARG A 284 -4.20 15.51 -10.92
N PHE A 285 -4.56 15.09 -9.72
CA PHE A 285 -4.76 16.01 -8.59
C PHE A 285 -3.61 15.92 -7.59
N LEU A 286 -2.91 17.02 -7.37
CA LEU A 286 -1.80 17.07 -6.42
C LEU A 286 -2.24 17.20 -4.95
N THR A 287 -3.48 17.64 -4.71
CA THR A 287 -3.98 17.91 -3.36
C THR A 287 -5.37 17.32 -3.14
N LEU A 288 -5.66 16.97 -1.88
CA LEU A 288 -7.00 16.52 -1.48
C LEU A 288 -8.04 17.63 -1.66
N ALA A 289 -7.64 18.90 -1.56
CA ALA A 289 -8.50 20.03 -1.88
C ALA A 289 -8.96 20.01 -3.34
N GLY A 290 -8.06 19.72 -4.29
CA GLY A 290 -8.42 19.53 -5.70
C GLY A 290 -9.38 18.37 -5.92
N VAL A 291 -9.19 17.25 -5.21
CA VAL A 291 -10.13 16.12 -5.23
C VAL A 291 -11.52 16.53 -4.72
N LEU A 292 -11.60 17.25 -3.60
CA LEU A 292 -12.87 17.73 -3.06
C LEU A 292 -13.54 18.76 -3.97
N GLU A 293 -12.77 19.56 -4.71
CA GLU A 293 -13.31 20.49 -5.70
C GLU A 293 -13.87 19.75 -6.92
N HIS A 294 -13.18 18.70 -7.38
CA HIS A 294 -13.68 17.84 -8.45
C HIS A 294 -15.08 17.32 -8.12
N TYR A 295 -15.23 16.71 -6.94
CA TYR A 295 -16.53 16.22 -6.50
C TYR A 295 -17.54 17.34 -6.27
N ASN A 296 -17.12 18.55 -5.87
CA ASN A 296 -18.02 19.66 -5.60
C ASN A 296 -18.62 20.30 -6.87
N SER A 297 -17.80 20.51 -7.91
CA SER A 297 -18.25 21.26 -9.09
C SER A 297 -17.63 20.86 -10.44
N GLU A 298 -16.64 19.97 -10.49
CA GLU A 298 -15.94 19.65 -11.75
C GLU A 298 -16.29 18.26 -12.32
N VAL A 299 -17.18 17.51 -11.67
CA VAL A 299 -17.75 16.28 -12.21
C VAL A 299 -18.35 16.55 -13.58
N GLN A 300 -17.90 15.78 -14.58
CA GLN A 300 -18.39 15.86 -15.96
C GLN A 300 -19.42 14.77 -16.24
N ALA A 301 -20.38 15.07 -17.11
CA ALA A 301 -21.36 14.12 -17.62
C ALA A 301 -20.76 13.16 -18.67
N THR A 302 -19.76 12.37 -18.26
CA THR A 302 -19.12 11.35 -19.11
C THR A 302 -20.02 10.12 -19.31
N PRO A 303 -19.79 9.29 -20.36
CA PRO A 303 -20.47 8.01 -20.51
C PRO A 303 -20.34 7.14 -19.25
N ASN A 304 -21.44 6.51 -18.83
CA ASN A 304 -21.50 5.63 -17.65
C ASN A 304 -21.18 6.32 -16.31
N LEU A 305 -21.31 7.65 -16.21
CA LEU A 305 -21.20 8.38 -14.95
C LEU A 305 -22.03 7.70 -13.86
N ASP A 306 -21.46 7.56 -12.67
CA ASP A 306 -22.19 6.99 -11.54
C ASP A 306 -23.44 7.83 -11.22
N PRO A 307 -24.64 7.24 -11.16
CA PRO A 307 -25.87 7.98 -10.89
C PRO A 307 -25.87 8.74 -9.56
N LEU A 308 -25.07 8.32 -8.58
CA LEU A 308 -24.92 9.05 -7.30
C LEU A 308 -24.29 10.44 -7.47
N LEU A 309 -23.58 10.67 -8.59
CA LEU A 309 -22.97 11.95 -8.94
C LEU A 309 -23.81 12.77 -9.92
N SER A 310 -25.03 12.33 -10.23
CA SER A 310 -25.98 13.06 -11.07
C SER A 310 -27.37 12.97 -10.46
N GLN A 311 -27.64 13.86 -9.50
CA GLN A 311 -28.89 13.88 -8.74
C GLN A 311 -29.65 15.19 -8.97
N ASN A 312 -30.94 15.09 -9.29
CA ASN A 312 -31.82 16.26 -9.47
C ASN A 312 -31.27 17.31 -10.45
N GLY A 313 -30.63 16.86 -11.53
CA GLY A 313 -30.04 17.73 -12.55
C GLY A 313 -28.76 18.45 -12.11
N LYS A 314 -28.17 18.09 -10.96
CA LYS A 314 -26.88 18.60 -10.49
C LYS A 314 -25.83 17.51 -10.53
N LEU A 315 -24.66 17.87 -11.07
CA LEU A 315 -23.48 17.00 -11.06
C LEU A 315 -22.68 17.21 -9.77
N GLY A 316 -22.10 16.13 -9.27
CA GLY A 316 -21.24 16.14 -8.09
C GLY A 316 -21.98 16.12 -6.76
N ILE A 317 -21.24 16.45 -5.70
CA ILE A 317 -21.61 16.40 -4.30
C ILE A 317 -21.41 17.81 -3.74
N ALA A 318 -22.50 18.52 -3.46
CA ALA A 318 -22.41 19.88 -2.92
C ALA A 318 -21.69 19.91 -1.55
N LEU A 319 -20.59 20.68 -1.50
CA LEU A 319 -19.72 20.87 -0.34
C LEU A 319 -19.36 22.35 -0.18
N ASN A 320 -19.75 22.95 0.94
CA ASN A 320 -19.26 24.29 1.30
C ASN A 320 -17.84 24.24 1.91
N SER A 321 -17.19 25.39 2.09
CA SER A 321 -15.80 25.46 2.58
C SER A 321 -15.62 24.84 3.97
N ASP A 322 -16.55 25.05 4.89
CA ASP A 322 -16.51 24.47 6.24
C ASP A 322 -16.64 22.93 6.20
N GLN A 323 -17.52 22.40 5.34
CA GLN A 323 -17.66 20.96 5.13
C GLN A 323 -16.38 20.34 4.56
N LYS A 324 -15.72 21.00 3.59
CA LYS A 324 -14.43 20.54 3.03
C LYS A 324 -13.35 20.46 4.11
N VAL A 325 -13.26 21.46 4.99
CA VAL A 325 -12.34 21.47 6.13
C VAL A 325 -12.62 20.31 7.09
N LYS A 326 -13.88 20.12 7.50
CA LYS A 326 -14.27 19.05 8.44
C LYS A 326 -14.04 17.66 7.85
N ILE A 327 -14.42 17.43 6.59
CA ILE A 327 -14.16 16.16 5.90
C ILE A 327 -12.65 15.90 5.84
N THR A 328 -11.84 16.92 5.53
CA THR A 328 -10.37 16.79 5.52
C THR A 328 -9.82 16.45 6.90
N ALA A 329 -10.32 17.11 7.97
CA ALA A 329 -9.94 16.78 9.34
C ALA A 329 -10.23 15.31 9.67
N PHE A 330 -11.40 14.80 9.28
CA PHE A 330 -11.72 13.39 9.44
C PHE A 330 -10.82 12.46 8.60
N LEU A 331 -10.60 12.75 7.32
CA LEU A 331 -9.76 11.93 6.46
C LEU A 331 -8.32 11.84 6.98
N ASN A 332 -7.81 12.89 7.62
CA ASN A 332 -6.50 12.86 8.27
C ASN A 332 -6.41 11.90 9.46
N THR A 333 -7.55 11.51 10.05
CA THR A 333 -7.59 10.48 11.09
C THR A 333 -7.32 9.08 10.55
N LEU A 334 -7.35 8.89 9.23
CA LEU A 334 -7.14 7.61 8.53
C LEU A 334 -5.67 7.34 8.18
N ASN A 335 -4.77 8.25 8.56
CA ASN A 335 -3.33 8.12 8.33
C ASN A 335 -2.67 7.32 9.47
N ASP A 336 -1.93 6.28 9.09
CA ASP A 336 -1.27 5.33 9.97
C ASP A 336 0.25 5.53 9.91
N VAL A 337 0.77 6.29 10.87
CA VAL A 337 2.20 6.60 10.99
C VAL A 337 3.02 5.34 11.29
N GLU A 338 2.44 4.36 11.99
CA GLU A 338 3.12 3.12 12.31
C GLU A 338 3.34 2.28 11.04
N PHE A 339 2.32 2.18 10.18
CA PHE A 339 2.41 1.46 8.91
C PHE A 339 3.56 1.96 8.01
N ILE A 340 3.65 3.28 7.79
CA ILE A 340 4.68 3.88 6.93
C ILE A 340 6.11 3.84 7.54
N ASN A 341 6.23 3.56 8.84
CA ASN A 341 7.52 3.46 9.54
C ASN A 341 7.81 2.02 10.04
N ASN A 342 6.99 1.04 9.65
CA ASN A 342 7.14 -0.33 10.13
C ASN A 342 8.42 -0.98 9.57
N LYS A 343 9.43 -1.16 10.42
CA LYS A 343 10.72 -1.73 10.03
C LYS A 343 10.64 -3.16 9.48
N MET A 344 9.58 -3.92 9.82
CA MET A 344 9.38 -5.24 9.23
C MET A 344 9.08 -5.14 7.73
N LEU A 345 8.54 -4.03 7.24
CA LEU A 345 8.15 -3.89 5.84
C LEU A 345 9.23 -3.22 4.97
N SER A 346 10.27 -2.64 5.58
CA SER A 346 11.29 -1.90 4.84
C SER A 346 12.19 -2.81 4.00
N GLU A 347 12.82 -2.20 3.01
CA GLU A 347 13.98 -2.77 2.33
C GLU A 347 15.07 -3.11 3.37
N GLN A 348 15.77 -4.24 3.18
CA GLN A 348 16.77 -4.75 4.11
C GLN A 348 18.20 -4.59 3.61
#